data_AF-A0A839A8Y6-F1
#
_entry.id   AF-A0A839A8Y6-F1
#
_cell.length_a   1.000
_cell.length_b   1.000
_cell.length_c   1.000
_cell.angle_alpha   90.00
_cell.angle_beta   90.00
_cell.angle_gamma   90.00
#
_symmetry.space_group_name_H-M   'P 1'
#
loop_
_entity.id
_entity.type
_entity.pdbx_description
1 polymer ?
#
loop_
_entity_poly.entity_id
_entity_poly.type
_entity_poly.pdbx_seq_one_letter_code
_entity_poly.pdbx_strand_id
1 'polypeptide(L)'
;MAPIIYFAAVAAVLFIALRFACGDCVMGRRTAGNTHLIPMLALGWALSLFLAITYLVCVTFDLLFPSYAMYETWARLLPGFVWLTPAGFAIGLIESFVYGWYAALIFAPLYNWYSSRWVR
;
A
#
# COMPACT_ATOMS: atom_id res chain seq x y z
N MET A 1 16.18 -8.07 7.80
CA MET A 1 15.62 -9.44 7.83
C MET A 1 14.32 -9.49 8.65
N ALA A 2 14.36 -9.36 9.99
CA ALA A 2 13.15 -9.42 10.84
C ALA A 2 11.97 -8.49 10.45
N PRO A 3 12.15 -7.18 10.14
CA PRO A 3 11.00 -6.29 9.87
C PRO A 3 10.28 -6.61 8.56
N ILE A 4 10.99 -7.06 7.52
CA ILE A 4 10.39 -7.48 6.23
C ILE A 4 9.50 -8.71 6.46
N ILE A 5 10.00 -9.70 7.20
CA ILE A 5 9.23 -10.91 7.55
C ILE A 5 8.01 -10.53 8.39
N TYR A 6 8.14 -9.59 9.33
CA TYR A 6 7.02 -9.09 10.11
C TYR A 6 5.96 -8.39 9.25
N PHE A 7 6.34 -7.45 8.38
CA PHE A 7 5.41 -6.77 7.48
C PHE A 7 4.73 -7.73 6.49
N ALA A 8 5.49 -8.64 5.88
CA ALA A 8 4.94 -9.64 4.97
C ALA A 8 4.00 -10.63 5.68
N ALA A 9 4.35 -11.08 6.89
CA ALA A 9 3.50 -11.95 7.70
C ALA A 9 2.24 -11.21 8.16
N VAL A 10 2.33 -9.98 8.63
CA VAL A 10 1.17 -9.17 9.03
C VAL A 10 0.26 -8.88 7.83
N ALA A 11 0.80 -8.53 6.67
CA ALA A 11 0.03 -8.33 5.45
C ALA A 11 -0.64 -9.63 4.97
N ALA A 12 0.06 -10.76 5.01
CA ALA A 12 -0.50 -12.07 4.65
C ALA A 12 -1.59 -12.51 5.64
N VAL A 13 -1.36 -12.38 6.95
CA VAL A 13 -2.33 -12.70 8.00
C VAL A 13 -3.55 -11.79 7.91
N LEU A 14 -3.39 -10.48 7.67
CA LEU A 14 -4.50 -9.56 7.42
C LEU A 14 -5.27 -9.94 6.16
N PHE A 15 -4.60 -10.21 5.04
CA PHE A 15 -5.24 -10.62 3.79
C PHE A 15 -6.05 -11.92 3.96
N ILE A 16 -5.47 -12.91 4.65
CA ILE A 16 -6.10 -14.19 4.97
C ILE A 16 -7.30 -13.97 5.91
N ALA A 17 -7.14 -13.22 7.00
CA ALA A 17 -8.21 -12.93 7.95
C ALA A 17 -9.37 -12.15 7.30
N LEU A 18 -9.08 -11.13 6.50
CA LEU A 18 -10.07 -10.34 5.76
C LEU A 18 -10.83 -11.21 4.74
N ARG A 19 -10.13 -12.12 4.05
CA ARG A 19 -10.74 -13.08 3.12
C ARG A 19 -11.69 -14.05 3.82
N PHE A 20 -11.32 -14.55 5.00
CA PHE A 20 -12.14 -15.50 5.75
C PHE A 20 -13.29 -14.85 6.56
N ALA A 21 -13.16 -13.59 6.98
CA ALA A 21 -14.15 -12.94 7.84
C ALA A 21 -15.38 -12.39 7.11
N CYS A 22 -15.24 -11.80 5.90
CA CYS A 22 -16.38 -11.20 5.20
C CYS A 22 -16.14 -10.96 3.68
N GLY A 23 -16.07 -12.04 2.90
CA GLY A 23 -15.65 -12.01 1.50
C GLY A 23 -16.38 -11.04 0.56
N ASP A 24 -17.71 -10.88 0.71
CA ASP A 24 -18.50 -10.04 -0.22
C ASP A 24 -18.56 -8.56 0.19
N CYS A 25 -18.61 -8.26 1.50
CA CYS A 25 -18.62 -6.88 2.01
C CYS A 25 -17.27 -6.17 1.82
N VAL A 26 -16.16 -6.91 1.88
CA VAL A 26 -14.80 -6.38 1.73
C VAL A 26 -14.44 -6.10 0.27
N MET A 27 -14.85 -6.97 -0.66
CA MET A 27 -14.49 -6.88 -2.09
C MET A 27 -15.24 -5.77 -2.86
N GLY A 28 -16.24 -5.13 -2.26
CA GLY A 28 -17.02 -4.06 -2.90
C GLY A 28 -17.91 -4.52 -4.06
N ARG A 29 -18.20 -5.83 -4.16
CA ARG A 29 -19.02 -6.40 -5.23
C ARG A 29 -20.50 -6.17 -4.93
N ARG A 30 -21.07 -5.05 -5.38
CA ARG A 30 -22.50 -4.76 -5.25
C ARG A 30 -23.36 -5.61 -6.18
N THR A 31 -24.28 -6.39 -5.61
CA THR A 31 -25.59 -6.65 -6.22
C THR A 31 -26.54 -5.51 -5.83
N ALA A 32 -27.02 -4.75 -6.83
CA ALA A 32 -28.14 -3.80 -6.82
C ALA A 32 -28.37 -2.96 -5.52
N GLY A 33 -27.79 -1.75 -5.46
CA GLY A 33 -28.16 -0.72 -4.48
C GLY A 33 -27.23 0.50 -4.47
N ASN A 34 -27.73 1.67 -4.07
CA ASN A 34 -26.97 2.94 -4.02
C ASN A 34 -25.94 3.03 -2.86
N THR A 35 -25.56 1.88 -2.27
CA THR A 35 -24.43 1.65 -1.34
C THR A 35 -23.06 2.18 -1.78
N HIS A 36 -22.70 3.45 -1.55
CA HIS A 36 -21.37 3.97 -1.92
C HIS A 36 -20.22 3.29 -1.14
N LEU A 37 -19.62 2.30 -1.80
CA LEU A 37 -18.53 1.44 -1.34
C LEU A 37 -17.31 1.57 -2.24
N ILE A 38 -16.12 1.53 -1.64
CA ILE A 38 -14.84 1.58 -2.36
C ILE A 38 -14.46 0.16 -2.81
N PRO A 39 -14.21 -0.08 -4.11
CA PRO A 39 -13.72 -1.37 -4.60
C PRO A 39 -12.26 -1.56 -4.23
N MET A 40 -12.03 -2.37 -3.19
CA MET A 40 -10.72 -2.66 -2.59
C MET A 40 -9.63 -3.02 -3.62
N LEU A 41 -9.94 -3.89 -4.60
CA LEU A 41 -8.97 -4.34 -5.59
C LEU A 41 -8.47 -3.20 -6.49
N ALA A 42 -9.38 -2.32 -6.93
CA ALA A 42 -9.03 -1.17 -7.75
C ALA A 42 -8.27 -0.11 -6.94
N LEU A 43 -8.64 0.10 -5.66
CA LEU A 43 -7.90 0.96 -4.74
C LEU A 43 -6.46 0.46 -4.53
N GLY A 44 -6.27 -0.84 -4.33
CA GLY A 44 -4.95 -1.45 -4.16
C GLY A 44 -4.03 -1.22 -5.34
N TRP A 45 -4.49 -1.51 -6.56
CA TRP A 45 -3.72 -1.22 -7.77
C TRP A 45 -3.42 0.28 -7.94
N ALA A 46 -4.40 1.15 -7.72
CA ALA A 46 -4.22 2.60 -7.86
C ALA A 46 -3.19 3.16 -6.87
N LEU A 47 -3.30 2.82 -5.57
CA LEU A 47 -2.36 3.27 -4.54
C LEU A 47 -0.95 2.71 -4.74
N SER A 48 -0.84 1.44 -5.15
CA SER A 48 0.46 0.79 -5.38
C SER A 48 1.20 1.38 -6.58
N LEU A 49 0.49 1.66 -7.68
CA LEU A 49 1.06 2.34 -8.84
C LEU A 49 1.41 3.80 -8.52
N PHE A 50 0.55 4.51 -7.78
CA PHE A 50 0.82 5.88 -7.34
C PHE A 50 2.09 5.98 -6.48
N LEU A 51 2.26 5.10 -5.49
CA LEU A 51 3.47 5.08 -4.65
C LEU A 51 4.70 4.64 -5.43
N ALA A 52 4.59 3.64 -6.31
CA ALA A 52 5.71 3.23 -7.17
C ALA A 52 6.18 4.37 -8.11
N ILE A 53 5.25 5.11 -8.73
CA ILE A 53 5.58 6.27 -9.57
C ILE A 53 6.18 7.40 -8.72
N THR A 54 5.60 7.68 -7.55
CA THR A 54 6.12 8.71 -6.63
C THR A 54 7.55 8.38 -6.20
N TYR A 55 7.83 7.12 -5.86
CA TYR A 55 9.17 6.64 -5.55
C TYR A 55 10.17 6.90 -6.70
N LEU A 56 9.81 6.58 -7.94
CA LEU A 56 10.65 6.85 -9.11
C LEU A 56 10.93 8.35 -9.31
N VAL A 57 9.91 9.19 -9.11
CA VAL A 57 10.05 10.66 -9.16
C VAL A 57 10.98 11.16 -8.05
N CYS A 58 10.84 10.68 -6.82
CA CYS A 58 11.72 11.04 -5.70
C CYS A 58 13.18 10.63 -5.95
N VAL A 59 13.44 9.41 -6.40
CA VAL A 59 14.81 8.96 -6.76
C VAL A 59 15.41 9.84 -7.86
N THR A 60 14.61 10.22 -8.86
CA THR A 60 15.06 11.09 -9.95
C THR A 60 15.34 12.51 -9.46
N PHE A 61 14.50 13.04 -8.56
CA PHE A 61 14.69 14.35 -7.95
C PHE A 61 15.96 14.42 -7.09
N ASP A 62 16.20 13.42 -6.24
CA ASP A 62 17.39 13.33 -5.39
C ASP A 62 18.70 13.24 -6.20
N LEU A 63 18.66 12.65 -7.40
CA LEU A 63 19.79 12.63 -8.34
C LEU A 63 20.04 13.99 -9.02
N LEU A 64 18.98 14.76 -9.30
CA LEU A 64 19.07 16.09 -9.92
C LEU A 64 19.42 17.18 -8.91
N PHE A 65 18.95 17.05 -7.67
CA PHE A 65 19.02 18.08 -6.63
C PHE A 65 19.56 17.48 -5.30
N PRO A 66 20.81 17.00 -5.26
CA PRO A 66 21.35 16.27 -4.11
C PRO A 66 21.44 17.10 -2.81
N SER A 67 21.36 18.43 -2.88
CA SER A 67 21.25 19.31 -1.70
C SER A 67 19.91 19.22 -0.96
N TYR A 68 18.90 18.63 -1.60
CA TYR A 68 17.55 18.44 -1.07
C TYR A 68 17.17 16.95 -0.97
N ALA A 69 18.16 16.07 -0.95
CA ALA A 69 17.97 14.64 -1.08
C ALA A 69 17.08 14.04 0.04
N MET A 70 16.01 13.36 -0.37
CA MET A 70 15.02 12.79 0.52
C MET A 70 15.31 11.33 0.90
N TYR A 71 16.23 10.64 0.20
CA TYR A 71 16.52 9.21 0.38
C TYR A 71 16.80 8.79 1.82
N GLU A 72 17.27 9.69 2.70
CA GLU A 72 17.44 9.40 4.12
C GLU A 72 16.13 9.01 4.82
N THR A 73 15.01 9.62 4.44
CA THR A 73 13.69 9.26 5.00
C THR A 73 13.26 7.88 4.51
N TRP A 74 13.49 7.58 3.23
CA TRP A 74 13.27 6.26 2.64
C TRP A 74 14.16 5.20 3.29
N ALA A 75 15.44 5.46 3.54
CA ALA A 75 16.37 4.54 4.19
C ALA A 75 15.98 4.18 5.65
N ARG A 76 15.26 5.08 6.34
CA ARG A 76 14.71 4.80 7.67
C ARG A 76 13.39 4.01 7.62
N LEU A 77 12.61 4.17 6.56
CA LEU A 77 11.29 3.57 6.40
C LEU A 77 11.33 2.20 5.70
N LEU A 78 12.28 1.99 4.78
CA LEU A 78 12.38 0.81 3.92
C LEU A 78 13.54 -0.11 4.37
N PRO A 79 13.27 -1.20 5.11
CA PRO A 79 14.30 -2.05 5.69
C PRO A 79 15.14 -2.77 4.62
N GLY A 80 16.44 -2.45 4.57
CA GLY A 80 17.37 -3.01 3.58
C GLY A 80 17.49 -2.16 2.31
N PHE A 81 16.83 -1.01 2.26
CA PHE A 81 17.11 0.02 1.25
C PHE A 81 18.55 0.53 1.39
N VAL A 82 19.31 0.51 0.29
CA VAL A 82 20.66 1.08 0.21
C VAL A 82 20.74 2.00 -1.01
N TRP A 83 21.03 3.27 -0.77
CA TRP A 83 21.05 4.33 -1.77
C TRP A 83 22.01 4.01 -2.95
N LEU A 84 21.60 4.39 -4.16
CA LEU A 84 22.30 4.14 -5.44
C LEU A 84 22.65 2.68 -5.78
N THR A 85 22.20 1.67 -5.02
CA THR A 85 22.43 0.26 -5.39
C THR A 85 21.27 -0.30 -6.21
N PRO A 86 21.51 -1.16 -7.23
CA PRO A 86 20.43 -1.81 -7.99
C PRO A 86 19.48 -2.63 -7.10
N ALA A 87 20.03 -3.31 -6.08
CA ALA A 87 19.25 -4.07 -5.11
C ALA A 87 18.39 -3.16 -4.22
N GLY A 88 18.96 -2.06 -3.69
CA GLY A 88 18.23 -1.08 -2.90
C GLY A 88 17.12 -0.39 -3.71
N PHE A 89 17.37 -0.06 -4.98
CA PHE A 89 16.34 0.48 -5.88
C PHE A 89 15.18 -0.50 -6.09
N ALA A 90 15.48 -1.79 -6.34
CA ALA A 90 14.46 -2.82 -6.48
C ALA A 90 13.64 -3.02 -5.19
N ILE A 91 14.29 -3.05 -4.02
CA ILE A 91 13.63 -3.06 -2.70
C ILE A 91 12.73 -1.83 -2.56
N GLY A 92 13.24 -0.65 -2.89
CA GLY A 92 12.52 0.62 -2.87
C GLY A 92 11.20 0.58 -3.62
N LEU A 93 11.25 0.09 -4.86
CA LEU A 93 10.09 -0.04 -5.74
C LEU A 93 9.09 -1.10 -5.24
N ILE A 94 9.58 -2.27 -4.80
CA ILE A 94 8.74 -3.37 -4.32
C ILE A 94 8.03 -3.00 -3.01
N GLU A 95 8.73 -2.45 -2.03
CA GLU A 95 8.12 -2.06 -0.75
C GLU A 95 7.12 -0.92 -0.93
N SER A 96 7.42 0.08 -1.77
CA SER A 96 6.47 1.15 -2.12
C SER A 96 5.18 0.59 -2.73
N PHE A 97 5.29 -0.40 -3.62
CA PHE A 97 4.13 -1.09 -4.19
C PHE A 97 3.36 -1.90 -3.13
N VAL A 98 4.05 -2.62 -2.24
CA VAL A 98 3.42 -3.38 -1.15
C VAL A 98 2.71 -2.44 -0.15
N TYR A 99 3.27 -1.26 0.15
CA TYR A 99 2.63 -0.27 1.01
C TYR A 99 1.30 0.26 0.44
N GLY A 100 1.16 0.35 -0.89
CA GLY A 100 -0.11 0.70 -1.53
C GLY A 100 -1.20 -0.34 -1.31
N TRP A 101 -0.85 -1.62 -1.42
CA TRP A 101 -1.74 -2.73 -1.09
C TRP A 101 -2.08 -2.79 0.41
N TYR A 102 -1.10 -2.59 1.29
CA TYR A 102 -1.30 -2.50 2.73
C TYR A 102 -2.30 -1.39 3.10
N ALA A 103 -2.16 -0.20 2.51
CA ALA A 103 -3.08 0.91 2.70
C ALA A 103 -4.50 0.55 2.22
N ALA A 104 -4.65 -0.05 1.04
CA ALA A 104 -5.96 -0.47 0.53
C ALA A 104 -6.62 -1.59 1.36
N LEU A 105 -5.81 -2.54 1.85
CA LEU A 105 -6.23 -3.65 2.71
C LEU A 105 -6.85 -3.18 4.03
N ILE A 106 -6.37 -2.08 4.59
CA ILE A 106 -6.88 -1.50 5.84
C ILE A 106 -7.98 -0.48 5.57
N PHE A 107 -7.76 0.43 4.61
CA PHE A 107 -8.64 1.57 4.38
C PHE A 107 -10.00 1.18 3.78
N ALA A 108 -10.02 0.33 2.74
CA ALA A 108 -11.28 0.01 2.06
C ALA A 108 -12.29 -0.72 2.97
N PRO A 109 -11.93 -1.75 3.76
CA PRO A 109 -12.85 -2.37 4.71
C PRO A 109 -13.34 -1.40 5.78
N LEU A 110 -12.45 -0.54 6.31
CA LEU A 110 -12.78 0.42 7.35
C LEU A 110 -13.78 1.48 6.83
N TYR A 111 -13.51 2.06 5.66
CA TYR A 111 -14.41 3.01 5.00
C TYR A 111 -15.77 2.37 4.70
N ASN A 112 -15.79 1.17 4.11
CA ASN A 112 -17.00 0.45 3.76
C ASN A 112 -17.86 0.10 4.99
N TRP A 113 -17.20 -0.22 6.12
CA TRP A 113 -17.88 -0.48 7.40
C TRP A 113 -18.55 0.78 7.95
N TYR A 114 -17.84 1.91 8.03
CA TYR A 114 -18.42 3.17 8.49
C TYR A 114 -19.53 3.65 7.55
N SER A 115 -19.31 3.67 6.23
CA SER A 115 -20.32 4.15 5.27
C SER A 115 -21.62 3.33 5.32
N SER A 116 -21.54 2.01 5.58
CA SER A 116 -22.71 1.15 5.79
C SER A 116 -23.54 1.44 7.06
N ARG A 117 -23.01 2.27 7.97
CA ARG A 117 -23.65 2.70 9.22
C ARG A 117 -24.10 4.16 9.21
N TRP A 118 -23.38 5.04 8.52
CA TRP A 118 -23.77 6.45 8.35
C TRP A 118 -24.91 6.65 7.31
N VAL A 119 -25.17 5.65 6.47
CA VAL A 119 -26.28 5.66 5.49
C VAL A 119 -27.53 4.92 6.03
N ARG A 120 -27.53 4.55 7.32
CA ARG A 120 -28.70 4.05 8.05
C ARG A 120 -29.22 5.10 9.02
#